data_AF-A0A662SDS4-F1
#
_entry.id   AF-A0A662SDS4-F1
#
_cell.length_a   1.000
_cell.length_b   1.000
_cell.length_c   1.000
_cell.angle_alpha   90.00
_cell.angle_beta   90.00
_cell.angle_gamma   90.00
#
_symmetry.space_group_name_H-M   'P 1'
#
loop_
_entity.id
_entity.type
_entity.pdbx_description
1 polymer ?
#
loop_
_entity_poly.entity_id
_entity_poly.type
_entity_poly.pdbx_seq_one_letter_code
_entity_poly.pdbx_strand_id
1 'polypeptide(L)'
;MEELLSSEKLVPMSVITDAKETDLRHFKFKNFHGFILNCSLRVRKKNDIWVVDKVKEDNLVAKHASLEWKVNIPLRVLGRGLRRLSYVKTVDVSETADYLILSWFNDIKELARLQLTSKNLKQFNNSIVEKWRENFEARKCYVILGRRYDISAPGTSFIAFYSKYPVVGVDFWSLNGIRGDDAKILALWLNSTLNILQTLVLRTETRGAWMKIHNYMLEELLVPRFDKLSKSDRNELLDVFEQVKSVEFPSILEQLRSSHPLRRRIDEVWLRILGYSGRVDRLLDGLYRSLAGEILLLKKMMSEKS
;
A
#
# COMPACT_ATOMS: atom_id res chain seq x y z
N MET A 1 -0.05 -22.76 14.02
CA MET A 1 -0.18 -21.85 12.86
C MET A 1 -0.71 -22.60 11.66
N GLU A 2 -0.10 -23.72 11.29
CA GLU A 2 -0.58 -24.61 10.21
C GLU A 2 -2.05 -25.00 10.38
N GLU A 3 -2.47 -25.38 11.59
CA GLU A 3 -3.88 -25.66 11.91
C GLU A 3 -4.81 -24.46 11.60
N LEU A 4 -4.41 -23.22 11.95
CA LEU A 4 -5.21 -22.02 11.65
C LEU A 4 -5.25 -21.72 10.14
N LEU A 5 -4.15 -21.96 9.44
CA LEU A 5 -4.05 -21.77 8.01
C LEU A 5 -4.80 -22.85 7.21
N SER A 6 -5.11 -24.00 7.84
CA SER A 6 -5.96 -25.05 7.27
C SER A 6 -7.47 -24.78 7.35
N SER A 7 -7.88 -23.63 7.93
CA SER A 7 -9.28 -23.24 8.02
C SER A 7 -9.96 -23.20 6.64
N GLU A 8 -11.17 -23.74 6.52
CA GLU A 8 -11.97 -23.66 5.28
C GLU A 8 -12.34 -22.22 4.87
N LYS A 9 -12.20 -21.27 5.81
CA LYS A 9 -12.39 -19.84 5.61
C LYS A 9 -11.20 -19.18 4.92
N LEU A 10 -10.13 -19.91 4.64
CA LEU A 10 -8.97 -19.44 3.90
C LEU A 10 -8.86 -20.15 2.55
N VAL A 11 -8.24 -19.46 1.60
CA VAL A 11 -8.08 -19.90 0.22
C VAL A 11 -6.84 -19.21 -0.38
N PRO A 12 -6.09 -19.83 -1.30
CA PRO A 12 -5.03 -19.14 -2.02
C PRO A 12 -5.55 -17.87 -2.72
N MET A 13 -4.80 -16.77 -2.65
CA MET A 13 -5.20 -15.46 -3.18
C MET A 13 -5.54 -15.50 -4.67
N SER A 14 -4.85 -16.37 -5.43
CA SER A 14 -5.08 -16.63 -6.85
C SER A 14 -6.53 -17.04 -7.18
N VAL A 15 -7.26 -17.61 -6.22
CA VAL A 15 -8.68 -17.99 -6.40
C VAL A 15 -9.60 -16.76 -6.29
N ILE A 16 -9.19 -15.73 -5.56
CA ILE A 16 -10.02 -14.56 -5.24
C ILE A 16 -9.72 -13.37 -6.15
N THR A 17 -8.48 -13.21 -6.61
CA THR A 17 -8.06 -12.05 -7.40
C THR A 17 -6.91 -12.39 -8.34
N ASP A 18 -6.98 -11.81 -9.54
CA ASP A 18 -5.79 -11.60 -10.37
C ASP A 18 -5.05 -10.37 -9.84
N ALA A 19 -3.74 -10.48 -9.71
CA ALA A 19 -2.93 -9.42 -9.12
C ALA A 19 -1.94 -8.86 -10.14
N LYS A 20 -2.00 -7.55 -10.36
CA LYS A 20 -1.20 -6.91 -11.40
C LYS A 20 -0.06 -6.10 -10.82
N GLU A 21 1.15 -6.39 -11.29
CA GLU A 21 2.32 -5.59 -10.95
C GLU A 21 2.14 -4.15 -11.41
N THR A 22 2.43 -3.23 -10.48
CA THR A 22 2.42 -1.79 -10.74
C THR A 22 3.74 -1.15 -10.28
N ASP A 23 4.39 -0.43 -11.20
CA ASP A 23 5.73 0.14 -11.03
C ASP A 23 5.77 1.56 -11.63
N LEU A 24 6.73 2.38 -11.19
CA LEU A 24 6.91 3.75 -11.66
C LEU A 24 7.11 3.83 -13.17
N ARG A 25 7.71 2.79 -13.78
CA ARG A 25 7.92 2.75 -15.24
C ARG A 25 6.63 2.90 -16.05
N HIS A 26 5.48 2.56 -15.48
CA HIS A 26 4.17 2.68 -16.14
C HIS A 26 3.66 4.13 -16.19
N PHE A 27 4.21 5.01 -15.35
CA PHE A 27 3.67 6.37 -15.11
C PHE A 27 4.76 7.46 -15.21
N LYS A 28 5.82 7.17 -15.97
CA LYS A 28 6.94 8.10 -16.16
C LYS A 28 7.33 8.25 -17.61
N PHE A 29 7.97 9.36 -17.90
CA PHE A 29 8.69 9.64 -19.13
C PHE A 29 10.09 10.14 -18.77
N LYS A 30 11.11 9.32 -19.07
CA LYS A 30 12.49 9.57 -18.63
C LYS A 30 12.54 9.79 -17.10
N ASN A 31 12.87 11.00 -16.66
CA ASN A 31 12.99 11.37 -15.25
C ASN A 31 11.74 12.07 -14.69
N PHE A 32 10.76 12.39 -15.53
CA PHE A 32 9.49 12.98 -15.11
C PHE A 32 8.44 11.90 -14.87
N HIS A 33 7.63 12.02 -13.82
CA HIS A 33 6.53 11.11 -13.53
C HIS A 33 5.26 11.86 -13.15
N GLY A 34 4.10 11.26 -13.40
CA GLY A 34 2.80 11.91 -13.21
C GLY A 34 2.32 12.06 -11.76
N PHE A 35 3.07 11.57 -10.77
CA PHE A 35 2.65 11.61 -9.35
C PHE A 35 2.86 12.98 -8.70
N ILE A 36 1.87 13.39 -7.90
CA ILE A 36 1.90 14.57 -7.02
C ILE A 36 1.57 14.10 -5.61
N LEU A 37 2.51 14.28 -4.68
CA LEU A 37 2.36 13.78 -3.30
C LEU A 37 1.28 14.56 -2.56
N ASN A 38 0.40 13.85 -1.85
CA ASN A 38 -0.67 14.50 -1.09
C ASN A 38 -0.17 15.21 0.18
N CYS A 39 1.01 14.83 0.69
CA CYS A 39 1.56 15.36 1.94
C CYS A 39 3.06 15.65 1.81
N SER A 40 3.48 16.84 2.26
CA SER A 40 4.89 17.27 2.23
C SER A 40 5.80 16.43 3.13
N LEU A 41 5.27 15.86 4.23
CA LEU A 41 6.02 14.94 5.12
C LEU A 41 6.45 13.65 4.41
N ARG A 42 5.87 13.35 3.25
CA ARG A 42 6.20 12.19 2.41
C ARG A 42 7.26 12.49 1.34
N VAL A 43 7.76 13.72 1.24
CA VAL A 43 8.93 14.07 0.42
C VAL A 43 10.19 13.47 1.07
N ARG A 44 10.82 12.49 0.43
CA ARG A 44 11.96 11.73 1.01
C ARG A 44 13.13 11.54 0.04
N LYS A 45 12.88 11.62 -1.26
CA LYS A 45 13.87 11.42 -2.32
C LYS A 45 13.92 12.65 -3.22
N LYS A 46 15.05 12.84 -3.90
CA LYS A 46 15.27 13.94 -4.85
C LYS A 46 14.25 14.01 -5.99
N ASN A 47 13.56 12.91 -6.28
CA ASN A 47 12.53 12.84 -7.32
C ASN A 47 11.10 13.10 -6.80
N ASP A 48 10.92 13.38 -5.51
CA ASP A 48 9.63 13.80 -4.95
C ASP A 48 9.49 15.31 -5.10
N ILE A 49 9.13 15.71 -6.30
CA ILE A 49 9.25 17.11 -6.69
C ILE A 49 7.96 17.88 -6.45
N TRP A 50 6.81 17.28 -6.70
CA TRP A 50 5.51 17.95 -6.64
C TRP A 50 4.69 17.45 -5.45
N VAL A 51 4.18 18.39 -4.67
CA VAL A 51 3.33 18.16 -3.49
C VAL A 51 2.09 19.04 -3.59
N VAL A 52 0.96 18.56 -3.08
CA VAL A 52 -0.26 19.36 -2.96
C VAL A 52 -0.04 20.54 -2.00
N ASP A 53 -0.34 21.75 -2.46
CA ASP A 53 -0.41 22.97 -1.65
C ASP A 53 -1.83 23.19 -1.14
N LYS A 54 -2.82 23.08 -2.04
CA LYS A 54 -4.25 23.18 -1.73
C LYS A 54 -5.09 22.63 -2.88
N VAL A 55 -6.32 22.25 -2.55
CA VAL A 55 -7.37 21.91 -3.52
C VAL A 55 -8.45 23.00 -3.44
N LYS A 56 -8.87 23.53 -4.59
CA LYS A 56 -9.87 24.58 -4.70
C LYS A 56 -10.81 24.29 -5.86
N GLU A 57 -12.11 24.17 -5.59
CA GLU A 57 -13.14 23.93 -6.60
C GLU A 57 -12.73 22.79 -7.54
N ASP A 58 -12.42 23.11 -8.80
CA ASP A 58 -12.05 22.16 -9.85
C ASP A 58 -10.54 22.03 -10.09
N ASN A 59 -9.69 22.63 -9.24
CA ASN A 59 -8.24 22.65 -9.43
C ASN A 59 -7.47 22.24 -8.17
N LEU A 60 -6.36 21.53 -8.41
CA LEU A 60 -5.30 21.27 -7.45
C LEU A 60 -4.13 22.19 -7.74
N VAL A 61 -3.61 22.84 -6.70
CA VAL A 61 -2.37 23.61 -6.79
C VAL A 61 -1.24 22.71 -6.33
N ALA A 62 -0.36 22.32 -7.25
CA ALA A 62 0.87 21.59 -6.95
C ALA A 62 2.00 22.59 -6.70
N LYS A 63 2.72 22.44 -5.59
CA LYS A 63 3.91 23.22 -5.25
C LYS A 63 5.15 22.36 -5.38
N HIS A 64 6.21 22.95 -5.89
CA HIS A 64 7.52 22.32 -5.92
C HIS A 64 8.06 22.16 -4.49
N ALA A 65 8.59 20.99 -4.14
CA ALA A 65 8.96 20.66 -2.76
C ALA A 65 10.04 21.59 -2.16
N SER A 66 10.92 22.13 -3.00
CA SER A 66 12.03 23.01 -2.58
C SER A 66 12.02 24.41 -3.20
N LEU A 67 11.07 24.73 -4.07
CA LEU A 67 11.02 26.02 -4.78
C LEU A 67 9.65 26.65 -4.55
N GLU A 68 9.52 27.97 -4.67
CA GLU A 68 8.23 28.68 -4.50
C GLU A 68 7.29 28.51 -5.69
N TRP A 69 7.67 27.70 -6.67
CA TRP A 69 6.93 27.51 -7.89
C TRP A 69 5.70 26.62 -7.68
N LYS A 70 4.58 27.09 -8.23
CA LYS A 70 3.29 26.42 -8.22
C LYS A 70 2.74 26.22 -9.64
N VAL A 71 1.99 25.14 -9.83
CA VAL A 71 1.28 24.83 -11.08
C VAL A 71 -0.17 24.46 -10.73
N ASN A 72 -1.12 25.02 -11.46
CA ASN A 72 -2.54 24.69 -11.33
C ASN A 72 -2.86 23.48 -12.22
N ILE A 73 -3.56 22.50 -11.66
CA ILE A 73 -3.86 21.24 -12.33
C ILE A 73 -5.36 20.97 -12.20
N PRO A 74 -6.11 20.87 -13.30
CA PRO A 74 -7.54 20.57 -13.23
C PRO A 74 -7.79 19.19 -12.61
N LEU A 75 -8.67 19.09 -11.61
CA LEU A 75 -8.95 17.82 -10.92
C LEU A 75 -9.40 16.70 -11.87
N ARG A 76 -10.12 17.05 -12.94
CA ARG A 76 -10.58 16.10 -13.97
C ARG A 76 -9.47 15.33 -14.68
N VAL A 77 -8.22 15.83 -14.66
CA VAL A 77 -7.08 15.14 -15.29
C VAL A 77 -6.35 14.21 -14.34
N LEU A 78 -6.75 14.20 -13.07
CA LEU A 78 -6.09 13.46 -12.00
C LEU A 78 -6.88 12.20 -11.65
N GLY A 79 -6.15 11.10 -11.51
CA GLY A 79 -6.56 9.91 -10.77
C GLY A 79 -5.89 9.84 -9.41
N ARG A 80 -6.10 8.72 -8.71
CA ARG A 80 -5.48 8.43 -7.42
C ARG A 80 -4.36 7.42 -7.57
N GLY A 81 -3.28 7.61 -6.83
CA GLY A 81 -2.22 6.62 -6.75
C GLY A 81 -1.42 6.74 -5.48
N LEU A 82 -0.65 5.72 -5.14
CA LEU A 82 0.26 5.76 -3.99
C LEU A 82 1.69 5.69 -4.51
N ARG A 83 2.39 6.82 -4.45
CA ARG A 83 3.75 6.92 -5.00
C ARG A 83 4.73 6.02 -4.25
N ARG A 84 4.48 5.76 -2.96
CA ARG A 84 5.26 4.87 -2.11
C ARG A 84 4.44 4.41 -0.91
N LEU A 85 4.76 3.21 -0.45
CA LEU A 85 4.30 2.62 0.81
C LEU A 85 4.77 3.38 2.04
N SER A 86 6.04 3.79 2.07
CA SER A 86 6.65 4.39 3.26
C SER A 86 5.98 5.71 3.66
N TYR A 87 5.82 5.88 4.96
CA TYR A 87 5.19 7.01 5.65
C TYR A 87 3.69 7.17 5.33
N VAL A 88 3.04 6.10 4.86
CA VAL A 88 1.59 5.98 4.80
C VAL A 88 1.15 5.28 6.07
N LYS A 89 0.49 6.03 6.96
CA LYS A 89 0.21 5.61 8.33
C LYS A 89 -1.23 5.20 8.58
N THR A 90 -2.10 5.30 7.59
CA THR A 90 -3.51 4.87 7.66
C THR A 90 -3.74 3.72 6.70
N VAL A 91 -4.59 2.75 7.07
CA VAL A 91 -4.92 1.63 6.18
C VAL A 91 -5.89 2.06 5.07
N ASP A 92 -6.79 3.00 5.36
CA ASP A 92 -7.63 3.64 4.36
C ASP A 92 -6.92 4.88 3.81
N VAL A 93 -6.70 4.87 2.49
CA VAL A 93 -6.05 5.95 1.75
C VAL A 93 -7.01 6.68 0.81
N SER A 94 -8.32 6.50 0.96
CA SER A 94 -9.35 7.15 0.13
C SER A 94 -9.08 8.65 -0.01
N GLU A 95 -8.87 9.32 1.12
CA GLU A 95 -8.63 10.77 1.19
C GLU A 95 -7.13 11.12 1.19
N THR A 96 -6.25 10.18 1.56
CA THR A 96 -4.82 10.47 1.78
C THR A 96 -3.89 10.01 0.65
N ALA A 97 -4.37 9.25 -0.32
CA ALA A 97 -3.60 8.84 -1.49
C ALA A 97 -3.07 10.04 -2.29
N ASP A 98 -1.96 9.81 -3.00
CA ASP A 98 -1.37 10.79 -3.91
C ASP A 98 -2.25 10.96 -5.16
N TYR A 99 -1.97 12.01 -5.91
CA TYR A 99 -2.61 12.24 -7.21
C TYR A 99 -1.71 11.74 -8.33
N LEU A 100 -2.32 11.29 -9.42
CA LEU A 100 -1.65 10.83 -10.62
C LEU A 100 -2.23 11.53 -11.85
N ILE A 101 -1.40 12.17 -12.65
CA ILE A 101 -1.82 12.78 -13.91
C ILE A 101 -2.15 11.68 -14.92
N LEU A 102 -3.38 11.71 -15.44
CA LEU A 102 -3.92 10.75 -16.40
C LEU A 102 -4.42 11.39 -17.70
N SER A 103 -4.42 12.72 -17.80
CA SER A 103 -4.74 13.43 -19.05
C SER A 103 -3.78 14.58 -19.29
N TRP A 104 -3.52 14.91 -20.54
CA TRP A 104 -2.76 16.10 -20.88
C TRP A 104 -3.52 17.38 -20.49
N PHE A 105 -2.77 18.40 -20.07
CA PHE A 105 -3.28 19.74 -19.79
C PHE A 105 -2.20 20.78 -20.11
N ASN A 106 -2.59 22.05 -20.26
CA ASN A 106 -1.73 23.10 -20.81
C ASN A 106 -0.39 23.24 -20.07
N ASP A 107 -0.40 23.24 -18.74
CA ASP A 107 0.79 23.51 -17.92
C ASP A 107 1.58 22.26 -17.52
N ILE A 108 1.28 21.09 -18.11
CA ILE A 108 2.00 19.84 -17.75
C ILE A 108 3.50 19.92 -18.06
N LYS A 109 3.90 20.71 -19.06
CA LYS A 109 5.32 20.93 -19.39
C LYS A 109 6.03 21.76 -18.33
N GLU A 110 5.32 22.62 -17.60
CA GLU A 110 5.85 23.35 -16.46
C GLU A 110 6.22 22.40 -15.32
N LEU A 111 5.42 21.35 -15.08
CA LEU A 111 5.78 20.30 -14.11
C LEU A 111 7.05 19.54 -14.53
N ALA A 112 7.25 19.36 -15.83
CA ALA A 112 8.31 18.51 -16.37
C ALA A 112 9.63 19.24 -16.63
N ARG A 113 9.64 20.57 -16.82
CA ARG A 113 10.82 21.31 -17.34
C ARG A 113 12.07 21.22 -16.47
N LEU A 114 11.94 21.02 -15.15
CA LEU A 114 13.10 20.81 -14.27
C LEU A 114 13.65 19.38 -14.28
N GLN A 115 12.85 18.42 -14.74
CA GLN A 115 13.21 17.00 -14.76
C GLN A 115 13.66 16.52 -16.15
N LEU A 116 13.34 17.28 -17.20
CA LEU A 116 13.61 16.93 -18.59
C LEU A 116 14.58 17.90 -19.24
N THR A 117 15.48 17.38 -20.08
CA THR A 117 16.28 18.21 -20.99
C THR A 117 15.38 18.87 -22.04
N SER A 118 15.85 19.96 -22.67
CA SER A 118 15.09 20.65 -23.73
C SER A 118 14.66 19.72 -24.87
N LYS A 119 15.50 18.74 -25.22
CA LYS A 119 15.18 17.69 -26.21
C LYS A 119 14.03 16.80 -25.73
N ASN A 120 14.10 16.32 -24.49
CA ASN A 120 13.05 15.45 -23.93
C ASN A 120 11.74 16.22 -23.72
N LEU A 121 11.79 17.49 -23.33
CA LEU A 121 10.60 18.32 -23.15
C LEU A 121 9.84 18.56 -24.47
N LYS A 122 10.56 18.68 -25.60
CA LYS A 122 9.96 18.72 -26.94
C LYS A 122 9.28 17.40 -27.31
N GLN A 123 9.83 16.26 -26.87
CA GLN A 123 9.27 14.92 -27.12
C GLN A 123 8.11 14.57 -26.20
N PHE A 124 8.00 15.20 -25.03
CA PHE A 124 6.91 14.99 -24.09
C PHE A 124 5.59 15.55 -24.64
N ASN A 125 4.61 14.68 -24.87
CA ASN A 125 3.36 14.97 -25.57
C ASN A 125 2.19 14.11 -25.05
N ASN A 126 0.97 14.38 -25.52
CA ASN A 126 -0.26 13.73 -25.07
C ASN A 126 -0.22 12.19 -25.14
N SER A 127 0.35 11.60 -26.19
CA SER A 127 0.39 10.13 -26.36
C SER A 127 1.10 9.41 -25.21
N ILE A 128 2.05 10.07 -24.54
CA ILE A 128 2.76 9.53 -23.38
C ILE A 128 1.84 9.47 -22.16
N VAL A 129 1.03 10.52 -21.95
CA VAL A 129 0.10 10.60 -20.82
C VAL A 129 -1.10 9.68 -21.04
N GLU A 130 -1.55 9.50 -22.29
CA GLU A 130 -2.57 8.48 -22.60
C GLU A 130 -2.08 7.06 -22.29
N LYS A 131 -0.80 6.74 -22.53
CA LYS A 131 -0.22 5.48 -22.04
C LYS A 131 -0.23 5.37 -20.52
N TRP A 132 -0.10 6.48 -19.78
CA TRP A 132 -0.25 6.45 -18.33
C TRP A 132 -1.70 6.14 -17.93
N ARG A 133 -2.68 6.72 -18.63
CA ARG A 133 -4.11 6.39 -18.47
C ARG A 133 -4.40 4.93 -18.75
N GLU A 134 -3.97 4.40 -19.89
CA GLU A 134 -4.14 2.98 -20.25
C GLU A 134 -3.56 2.06 -19.17
N ASN A 135 -2.36 2.38 -18.68
CA ASN A 135 -1.73 1.61 -17.60
C ASN A 135 -2.48 1.69 -16.28
N PHE A 136 -3.07 2.85 -15.97
CA PHE A 136 -3.92 3.05 -14.80
C PHE A 136 -5.20 2.23 -14.92
N GLU A 137 -5.93 2.37 -16.03
CA GLU A 137 -7.19 1.68 -16.29
C GLU A 137 -7.04 0.15 -16.24
N ALA A 138 -5.94 -0.38 -16.78
CA ALA A 138 -5.66 -1.81 -16.77
C ALA A 138 -5.37 -2.40 -15.37
N ARG A 139 -5.05 -1.55 -14.37
CA ARG A 139 -4.54 -1.96 -13.04
C ARG A 139 -5.34 -1.43 -11.87
N LYS A 140 -6.10 -0.35 -12.02
CA LYS A 140 -6.79 0.32 -10.91
C LYS A 140 -7.64 -0.67 -10.11
N CYS A 141 -7.55 -0.56 -8.80
CA CYS A 141 -8.20 -1.46 -7.86
C CYS A 141 -8.59 -0.70 -6.57
N TYR A 142 -9.11 -1.41 -5.58
CA TYR A 142 -9.53 -0.85 -4.30
C TYR A 142 -8.66 -1.35 -3.13
N VAL A 143 -7.80 -2.35 -3.38
CA VAL A 143 -6.79 -2.84 -2.43
C VAL A 143 -5.46 -2.98 -3.15
N ILE A 144 -4.43 -2.31 -2.64
CA ILE A 144 -3.06 -2.44 -3.11
C ILE A 144 -2.19 -3.08 -2.02
N LEU A 145 -1.35 -4.05 -2.40
CA LEU A 145 -0.42 -4.73 -1.50
C LEU A 145 1.03 -4.40 -1.89
N GLY A 146 1.85 -4.00 -0.93
CA GLY A 146 3.26 -3.68 -1.16
C GLY A 146 3.99 -4.85 -1.80
N ARG A 147 4.66 -4.62 -2.93
CA ARG A 147 5.49 -5.64 -3.58
C ARG A 147 6.91 -5.62 -3.06
N ARG A 148 7.44 -4.42 -2.78
CA ARG A 148 8.82 -4.21 -2.30
C ARG A 148 8.83 -3.20 -1.16
N TYR A 149 9.32 -3.61 0.01
CA TYR A 149 9.39 -2.74 1.19
C TYR A 149 10.38 -3.29 2.22
N ASP A 150 10.88 -2.42 3.09
CA ASP A 150 11.60 -2.81 4.30
C ASP A 150 10.60 -2.87 5.45
N ILE A 151 10.35 -4.08 5.98
CA ILE A 151 9.38 -4.29 7.06
C ILE A 151 9.86 -3.68 8.40
N SER A 152 11.16 -3.49 8.56
CA SER A 152 11.78 -2.95 9.77
C SER A 152 11.92 -1.42 9.76
N ALA A 153 11.62 -0.79 8.62
CA ALA A 153 11.78 0.65 8.44
C ALA A 153 10.80 1.45 9.31
N PRO A 154 11.24 2.57 9.93
CA PRO A 154 10.36 3.44 10.71
C PRO A 154 9.15 4.00 9.93
N GLY A 155 9.24 4.04 8.60
CA GLY A 155 8.17 4.50 7.73
C GLY A 155 7.18 3.41 7.31
N THR A 156 7.38 2.14 7.66
CA THR A 156 6.48 1.04 7.23
C THR A 156 5.47 0.76 8.32
N SER A 157 4.29 1.39 8.25
CA SER A 157 3.18 1.18 9.21
C SER A 157 2.20 0.10 8.74
N PHE A 158 2.01 -0.04 7.43
CA PHE A 158 1.11 -1.03 6.81
C PHE A 158 1.74 -1.57 5.54
N ILE A 159 1.32 -2.78 5.13
CA ILE A 159 1.76 -3.40 3.88
C ILE A 159 0.67 -3.43 2.82
N ALA A 160 -0.60 -3.32 3.19
CA ALA A 160 -1.71 -3.21 2.26
C ALA A 160 -2.58 -1.99 2.59
N PHE A 161 -3.23 -1.43 1.56
CA PHE A 161 -4.04 -0.22 1.69
C PHE A 161 -5.35 -0.37 0.94
N TYR A 162 -6.42 0.09 1.57
CA TYR A 162 -7.75 0.22 0.98
C TYR A 162 -7.97 1.63 0.44
N SER A 163 -8.74 1.76 -0.64
CA SER A 163 -9.28 3.04 -1.08
C SER A 163 -10.70 2.85 -1.61
N LYS A 164 -11.62 3.74 -1.24
CA LYS A 164 -12.98 3.84 -1.80
C LYS A 164 -12.95 4.20 -3.28
N TYR A 165 -11.94 4.94 -3.72
CA TYR A 165 -11.75 5.32 -5.12
C TYR A 165 -10.70 4.43 -5.79
N PRO A 166 -10.84 4.10 -7.09
CA PRO A 166 -9.84 3.32 -7.80
C PRO A 166 -8.44 3.92 -7.69
N VAL A 167 -7.47 3.10 -7.28
CA VAL A 167 -6.10 3.51 -6.99
C VAL A 167 -5.09 2.56 -7.63
N VAL A 168 -3.88 3.06 -7.89
CA VAL A 168 -2.71 2.27 -8.28
C VAL A 168 -1.53 2.58 -7.34
N GLY A 169 -0.60 1.66 -7.15
CA GLY A 169 0.59 1.89 -6.32
C GLY A 169 1.90 1.72 -7.07
N VAL A 170 2.93 2.49 -6.77
CA VAL A 170 4.28 2.24 -7.29
C VAL A 170 5.02 1.26 -6.38
N ASP A 171 5.51 0.15 -6.96
CA ASP A 171 6.04 -1.01 -6.24
C ASP A 171 4.96 -1.74 -5.43
N PHE A 172 3.77 -1.87 -6.02
CA PHE A 172 2.62 -2.59 -5.45
C PHE A 172 2.10 -3.66 -6.41
N TRP A 173 1.40 -4.63 -5.83
CA TRP A 173 0.41 -5.46 -6.46
C TRP A 173 -0.94 -4.76 -6.39
N SER A 174 -1.62 -4.65 -7.53
CA SER A 174 -3.01 -4.22 -7.59
C SER A 174 -3.91 -5.45 -7.55
N LEU A 175 -4.77 -5.57 -6.52
CA LEU A 175 -5.64 -6.74 -6.34
C LEU A 175 -6.99 -6.48 -7.03
N ASN A 176 -7.12 -6.94 -8.28
CA ASN A 176 -8.24 -6.60 -9.14
C ASN A 176 -9.51 -7.42 -8.80
N GLY A 177 -10.68 -6.79 -8.97
CA GLY A 177 -11.98 -7.46 -8.80
C GLY A 177 -12.58 -7.41 -7.40
N ILE A 178 -11.81 -7.01 -6.38
CA ILE A 178 -12.27 -6.92 -4.99
C ILE A 178 -12.71 -5.49 -4.68
N ARG A 179 -13.92 -5.31 -4.13
CA ARG A 179 -14.55 -3.99 -3.91
C ARG A 179 -15.34 -3.96 -2.59
N GLY A 180 -15.77 -2.76 -2.19
CA GLY A 180 -16.70 -2.57 -1.07
C GLY A 180 -16.18 -3.19 0.23
N ASP A 181 -17.04 -3.93 0.91
CA ASP A 181 -16.75 -4.55 2.21
C ASP A 181 -15.69 -5.65 2.12
N ASP A 182 -15.68 -6.44 1.04
CA ASP A 182 -14.66 -7.47 0.83
C ASP A 182 -13.26 -6.85 0.71
N ALA A 183 -13.15 -5.67 0.09
CA ALA A 183 -11.89 -4.93 -0.01
C ALA A 183 -11.41 -4.43 1.37
N LYS A 184 -12.33 -3.97 2.23
CA LYS A 184 -12.01 -3.57 3.61
C LYS A 184 -11.52 -4.77 4.42
N ILE A 185 -12.25 -5.88 4.36
CA ILE A 185 -11.92 -7.14 5.04
C ILE A 185 -10.56 -7.66 4.59
N LEU A 186 -10.28 -7.66 3.28
CA LEU A 186 -9.00 -8.08 2.77
C LEU A 186 -7.86 -7.17 3.24
N ALA A 187 -8.05 -5.85 3.24
CA ALA A 187 -7.05 -4.93 3.76
C ALA A 187 -6.73 -5.17 5.24
N LEU A 188 -7.73 -5.53 6.06
CA LEU A 188 -7.50 -5.96 7.45
C LEU A 188 -6.69 -7.25 7.51
N TRP A 189 -7.08 -8.28 6.75
CA TRP A 189 -6.37 -9.55 6.74
C TRP A 189 -4.91 -9.37 6.35
N LEU A 190 -4.66 -8.66 5.25
CA LEU A 190 -3.32 -8.46 4.72
C LEU A 190 -2.41 -7.70 5.69
N ASN A 191 -2.98 -6.86 6.55
CA ASN A 191 -2.26 -6.17 7.61
C ASN A 191 -2.28 -6.92 8.96
N SER A 192 -2.96 -8.05 9.11
CA SER A 192 -2.91 -8.87 10.32
C SER A 192 -1.51 -9.44 10.54
N THR A 193 -1.17 -9.73 11.80
CA THR A 193 0.10 -10.36 12.16
C THR A 193 0.18 -11.78 11.59
N LEU A 194 -0.97 -12.46 11.45
CA LEU A 194 -1.07 -13.78 10.81
C LEU A 194 -0.62 -13.72 9.34
N ASN A 195 -1.10 -12.74 8.57
CA ASN A 195 -0.66 -12.57 7.18
C ASN A 195 0.78 -12.05 7.08
N ILE A 196 1.20 -11.11 7.93
CA ILE A 196 2.60 -10.65 7.94
C ILE A 196 3.54 -11.83 8.15
N LEU A 197 3.20 -12.75 9.04
CA LEU A 197 3.96 -13.97 9.27
C LEU A 197 3.99 -14.88 8.04
N GLN A 198 2.86 -15.08 7.34
CA GLN A 198 2.86 -15.79 6.05
C GLN A 198 3.82 -15.14 5.03
N THR A 199 3.78 -13.80 4.90
CA THR A 199 4.68 -13.09 3.97
C THR A 199 6.15 -13.26 4.34
N LEU A 200 6.47 -13.38 5.63
CA LEU A 200 7.83 -13.62 6.10
C LEU A 200 8.29 -15.05 5.87
N VAL A 201 7.40 -16.04 5.92
CA VAL A 201 7.72 -17.44 5.62
C VAL A 201 7.93 -17.65 4.12
N LEU A 202 7.08 -17.04 3.29
CA LEU A 202 7.12 -17.21 1.83
C LEU A 202 8.18 -16.34 1.12
N ARG A 203 8.80 -15.39 1.84
CA ARG A 203 9.72 -14.41 1.23
C ARG A 203 10.88 -15.08 0.50
N THR A 204 11.28 -14.52 -0.63
CA THR A 204 12.63 -14.75 -1.15
C THR A 204 13.57 -13.82 -0.39
N GLU A 205 14.51 -14.37 0.38
CA GLU A 205 15.52 -13.59 1.07
C GLU A 205 16.46 -12.93 0.05
N THR A 206 16.20 -11.66 -0.27
CA THR A 206 17.03 -10.93 -1.22
C THR A 206 18.14 -10.16 -0.52
N ARG A 207 17.85 -9.46 0.61
CA ARG A 207 18.84 -8.89 1.58
C ARG A 207 18.17 -8.54 2.93
N GLY A 208 18.36 -9.34 3.99
CA GLY A 208 17.90 -9.01 5.36
C GLY A 208 16.41 -8.65 5.46
N ALA A 209 16.05 -7.51 6.07
CA ALA A 209 14.65 -7.07 6.25
C ALA A 209 13.96 -6.55 4.97
N TRP A 210 14.66 -6.52 3.83
CA TRP A 210 14.07 -6.13 2.56
C TRP A 210 13.17 -7.23 2.00
N MET A 211 11.87 -6.95 1.95
CA MET A 211 10.84 -7.84 1.44
C MET A 211 10.62 -7.62 -0.04
N LYS A 212 10.52 -8.72 -0.80
CA LYS A 212 10.01 -8.73 -2.16
C LYS A 212 9.03 -9.89 -2.32
N ILE A 213 7.76 -9.57 -2.56
CA ILE A 213 6.71 -10.55 -2.83
C ILE A 213 6.68 -10.81 -4.33
N HIS A 214 7.10 -12.00 -4.77
CA HIS A 214 7.01 -12.43 -6.17
C HIS A 214 5.61 -12.95 -6.51
N ASN A 215 5.29 -13.05 -7.81
CA ASN A 215 3.97 -13.49 -8.27
C ASN A 215 3.55 -14.85 -7.70
N TYR A 216 4.46 -15.85 -7.74
CA TYR A 216 4.16 -17.19 -7.24
C TYR A 216 3.86 -17.21 -5.72
N MET A 217 4.55 -16.38 -4.91
CA MET A 217 4.23 -16.28 -3.48
C MET A 217 2.85 -15.68 -3.26
N LEU A 218 2.50 -14.68 -4.09
CA LEU A 218 1.23 -13.99 -3.99
C LEU A 218 0.09 -14.97 -4.28
N GLU A 219 0.26 -15.83 -5.29
CA GLU A 219 -0.70 -16.87 -5.64
C GLU A 219 -0.94 -17.87 -4.50
N GLU A 220 0.07 -18.14 -3.69
CA GLU A 220 0.04 -19.07 -2.55
C GLU A 220 -0.43 -18.44 -1.22
N LEU A 221 -0.36 -17.12 -1.07
CA LEU A 221 -0.80 -16.45 0.15
C LEU A 221 -2.27 -16.77 0.44
N LEU A 222 -2.53 -17.29 1.63
CA LEU A 222 -3.89 -17.61 2.04
C LEU A 222 -4.60 -16.34 2.46
N VAL A 223 -5.80 -16.13 1.92
CA VAL A 223 -6.69 -14.99 2.19
C VAL A 223 -8.09 -15.45 2.56
N PRO A 224 -8.91 -14.60 3.21
CA PRO A 224 -10.28 -14.94 3.57
C PRO A 224 -11.10 -15.28 2.33
N ARG A 225 -11.81 -16.41 2.41
CA ARG A 225 -12.83 -16.77 1.44
C ARG A 225 -14.13 -16.07 1.82
N PHE A 226 -14.48 -15.05 1.04
CA PHE A 226 -15.55 -14.11 1.38
C PHE A 226 -16.95 -14.76 1.54
N ASP A 227 -17.22 -15.84 0.81
CA ASP A 227 -18.47 -16.62 0.87
C ASP A 227 -18.57 -17.54 2.10
N LYS A 228 -17.44 -17.83 2.76
CA LYS A 228 -17.36 -18.67 3.99
C LYS A 228 -17.35 -17.86 5.28
N LEU A 229 -17.29 -16.54 5.19
CA LEU A 229 -17.45 -15.66 6.34
C LEU A 229 -18.93 -15.53 6.69
N SER A 230 -19.29 -15.86 7.94
CA SER A 230 -20.66 -15.67 8.41
C SER A 230 -21.04 -14.18 8.40
N LYS A 231 -22.34 -13.87 8.44
CA LYS A 231 -22.80 -12.47 8.59
C LYS A 231 -22.22 -11.81 9.85
N SER A 232 -22.09 -12.56 10.93
CA SER A 232 -21.49 -12.09 12.17
C SER A 232 -20.00 -11.79 12.00
N ASP A 233 -19.26 -12.69 11.34
CA ASP A 233 -17.82 -12.53 11.06
C ASP A 233 -17.59 -11.25 10.25
N ARG A 234 -18.40 -11.05 9.19
CA ARG A 234 -18.33 -9.87 8.33
C ARG A 234 -18.59 -8.59 9.10
N ASN A 235 -19.66 -8.55 9.89
CA ASN A 235 -19.99 -7.37 10.70
C ASN A 235 -18.85 -7.03 11.68
N GLU A 236 -18.32 -8.04 12.39
CA GLU A 236 -17.23 -7.81 13.35
C GLU A 236 -15.97 -7.28 12.66
N LEU A 237 -15.62 -7.81 11.49
CA LEU A 237 -14.47 -7.32 10.70
C LEU A 237 -14.69 -5.90 10.17
N LEU A 238 -15.90 -5.57 9.72
CA LEU A 238 -16.22 -4.23 9.24
C LEU A 238 -16.18 -3.21 10.39
N ASP A 239 -16.71 -3.57 11.57
CA ASP A 239 -16.63 -2.73 12.76
C ASP A 239 -15.18 -2.45 13.16
N VAL A 240 -14.30 -3.45 13.07
CA VAL A 240 -12.86 -3.28 13.29
C VAL A 240 -12.25 -2.37 12.23
N PHE A 241 -12.62 -2.52 10.96
CA PHE A 241 -12.13 -1.66 9.88
C PHE A 241 -12.48 -0.20 10.14
N GLU A 242 -13.73 0.08 10.52
CA GLU A 242 -14.18 1.44 10.82
C GLU A 242 -13.43 2.07 12.01
N GLN A 243 -13.00 1.27 13.00
CA GLN A 243 -12.16 1.74 14.11
C GLN A 243 -10.73 2.11 13.68
N VAL A 244 -10.17 1.40 12.69
CA VAL A 244 -8.75 1.57 12.31
C VAL A 244 -8.53 2.42 11.07
N LYS A 245 -9.54 2.59 10.21
CA LYS A 245 -9.39 3.14 8.84
C LYS A 245 -8.62 4.46 8.78
N SER A 246 -8.87 5.37 9.73
CA SER A 246 -8.30 6.72 9.76
C SER A 246 -7.28 6.94 10.87
N VAL A 247 -6.93 5.91 11.63
CA VAL A 247 -5.96 6.02 12.73
C VAL A 247 -4.55 5.93 12.16
N GLU A 248 -3.67 6.84 12.58
CA GLU A 248 -2.24 6.75 12.26
C GLU A 248 -1.57 5.68 13.13
N PHE A 249 -0.99 4.66 12.50
CA PHE A 249 -0.22 3.63 13.19
C PHE A 249 1.28 3.95 13.17
N PRO A 250 2.03 3.60 14.24
CA PRO A 250 3.49 3.63 14.21
C PRO A 250 4.01 2.54 13.25
N SER A 251 5.33 2.37 13.13
CA SER A 251 5.89 1.31 12.27
C SER A 251 5.43 -0.09 12.73
N ILE A 252 5.40 -1.07 11.83
CA ILE A 252 5.02 -2.46 12.14
C ILE A 252 5.85 -3.00 13.30
N LEU A 253 7.16 -2.75 13.30
CA LEU A 253 8.04 -3.17 14.38
C LEU A 253 7.61 -2.56 15.73
N GLU A 254 7.26 -1.28 15.77
CA GLU A 254 6.80 -0.63 16.99
C GLU A 254 5.41 -1.13 17.41
N GLN A 255 4.51 -1.39 16.45
CA GLN A 255 3.20 -1.99 16.75
C GLN A 255 3.34 -3.34 17.45
N LEU A 256 4.29 -4.18 17.02
CA LEU A 256 4.54 -5.49 17.63
C LEU A 256 5.21 -5.34 19.00
N ARG A 257 6.21 -4.46 19.14
CA ARG A 257 6.92 -4.25 20.42
C ARG A 257 6.03 -3.68 21.52
N SER A 258 5.16 -2.74 21.17
CA SER A 258 4.23 -2.08 22.09
C SER A 258 2.91 -2.85 22.27
N SER A 259 2.71 -3.96 21.55
CA SER A 259 1.43 -4.68 21.49
C SER A 259 0.26 -3.74 21.17
N HIS A 260 0.41 -2.93 20.11
CA HIS A 260 -0.50 -1.84 19.77
C HIS A 260 -1.98 -2.29 19.83
N PRO A 261 -2.84 -1.61 20.62
CA PRO A 261 -4.18 -2.11 20.94
C PRO A 261 -5.04 -2.43 19.71
N LEU A 262 -4.99 -1.56 18.68
CA LEU A 262 -5.77 -1.79 17.47
C LEU A 262 -5.21 -2.91 16.58
N ARG A 263 -3.89 -3.18 16.62
CA ARG A 263 -3.32 -4.36 15.95
C ARG A 263 -3.77 -5.62 16.68
N ARG A 264 -3.71 -5.60 18.03
CA ARG A 264 -4.20 -6.69 18.87
C ARG A 264 -5.65 -7.00 18.58
N ARG A 265 -6.50 -5.97 18.48
CA ARG A 265 -7.91 -6.12 18.11
C ARG A 265 -8.10 -6.79 16.74
N ILE A 266 -7.34 -6.40 15.72
CA ILE A 266 -7.38 -7.04 14.39
C ILE A 266 -7.05 -8.53 14.52
N ASP A 267 -5.96 -8.86 15.21
CA ASP A 267 -5.47 -10.23 15.30
C ASP A 267 -6.38 -11.13 16.16
N GLU A 268 -6.92 -10.62 17.26
CA GLU A 268 -7.90 -11.32 18.11
C GLU A 268 -9.15 -11.74 17.34
N VAL A 269 -9.68 -10.83 16.53
CA VAL A 269 -10.88 -11.06 15.72
C VAL A 269 -10.59 -12.10 14.65
N TRP A 270 -9.44 -12.03 13.97
CA TRP A 270 -9.05 -13.07 13.01
C TRP A 270 -8.84 -14.43 13.66
N LEU A 271 -8.17 -14.50 14.83
CA LEU A 271 -8.00 -15.76 15.56
C LEU A 271 -9.35 -16.39 15.91
N ARG A 272 -10.29 -15.60 16.42
CA ARG A 272 -11.65 -16.07 16.72
C ARG A 272 -12.37 -16.57 15.47
N ILE A 273 -12.35 -15.80 14.38
CA ILE A 273 -13.03 -16.16 13.12
C ILE A 273 -12.46 -17.45 12.52
N LEU A 274 -11.15 -17.65 12.64
CA LEU A 274 -10.46 -18.86 12.19
C LEU A 274 -10.62 -20.06 13.14
N GLY A 275 -11.37 -19.90 14.23
CA GLY A 275 -11.71 -21.00 15.16
C GLY A 275 -10.64 -21.29 16.22
N TYR A 276 -9.72 -20.37 16.49
CA TYR A 276 -8.76 -20.55 17.56
C TYR A 276 -9.45 -20.55 18.94
N SER A 277 -9.34 -21.67 19.66
CA SER A 277 -9.97 -21.88 20.98
C SER A 277 -8.99 -21.81 22.16
N GLY A 278 -7.70 -21.56 21.89
CA GLY A 278 -6.67 -21.48 22.93
C GLY A 278 -6.62 -20.13 23.66
N ARG A 279 -5.59 -19.93 24.49
CA ARG A 279 -5.36 -18.67 25.21
C ARG A 279 -4.83 -17.59 24.26
N VAL A 280 -5.75 -16.81 23.67
CA VAL A 280 -5.48 -15.75 22.68
C VAL A 280 -4.38 -14.80 23.17
N ASP A 281 -4.48 -14.29 24.40
CA ASP A 281 -3.50 -13.35 24.93
C ASP A 281 -2.08 -13.92 24.95
N ARG A 282 -1.93 -15.15 25.46
CA ARG A 282 -0.63 -15.83 25.52
C ARG A 282 -0.06 -16.08 24.12
N LEU A 283 -0.92 -16.43 23.16
CA LEU A 283 -0.51 -16.65 21.77
C LEU A 283 -0.01 -15.33 21.15
N LEU A 284 -0.77 -14.25 21.26
CA LEU A 284 -0.43 -12.96 20.67
C LEU A 284 0.81 -12.35 21.31
N ASP A 285 0.93 -12.40 22.64
CA ASP A 285 2.12 -11.88 23.34
C ASP A 285 3.40 -12.62 22.89
N GLY A 286 3.31 -13.95 22.74
CA GLY A 286 4.40 -14.77 22.22
C GLY A 286 4.71 -14.47 20.76
N LEU A 287 3.68 -14.39 19.92
CA LEU A 287 3.79 -14.12 18.49
C LEU A 287 4.43 -12.75 18.24
N TYR A 288 3.95 -11.71 18.91
CA TYR A 288 4.47 -10.35 18.75
C TYR A 288 5.93 -10.25 19.17
N ARG A 289 6.29 -10.86 20.31
CA ARG A 289 7.68 -10.88 20.78
C ARG A 289 8.60 -11.58 19.79
N SER A 290 8.22 -12.78 19.32
CA SER A 290 9.02 -13.55 18.38
C SER A 290 9.15 -12.84 17.03
N LEU A 291 8.05 -12.29 16.49
CA LEU A 291 8.06 -11.62 15.21
C LEU A 291 8.83 -10.30 15.24
N ALA A 292 8.70 -9.51 16.31
CA ALA A 292 9.51 -8.31 16.51
C ALA A 292 11.00 -8.66 16.62
N GLY A 293 11.33 -9.75 17.32
CA GLY A 293 12.70 -10.28 17.41
C GLY A 293 13.27 -10.64 16.04
N GLU A 294 12.53 -11.39 15.24
CA GLU A 294 12.92 -11.76 13.87
C GLU A 294 13.16 -10.52 12.99
N ILE A 295 12.21 -9.57 12.97
CA ILE A 295 12.34 -8.32 12.19
C ILE A 295 13.59 -7.52 12.64
N LEU A 296 13.91 -7.50 13.93
CA LEU A 296 15.11 -6.85 14.46
C LEU A 296 16.40 -7.55 14.02
N LEU A 297 16.43 -8.88 14.01
CA LEU A 297 17.58 -9.65 13.51
C LEU A 297 17.81 -9.35 12.02
N LEU A 298 16.75 -9.41 11.23
CA LEU A 298 16.80 -9.08 9.80
C LEU A 298 17.32 -7.65 9.54
N LYS A 299 16.94 -6.69 10.40
CA LYS A 299 17.43 -5.31 10.34
C LYS A 299 18.93 -5.22 10.63
N LYS A 300 19.43 -5.94 11.65
CA LYS A 300 20.86 -5.96 12.00
C LYS A 300 21.72 -6.53 10.87
N MET A 301 21.25 -7.62 10.25
CA MET A 301 21.94 -8.23 9.10
C MET A 301 22.04 -7.31 7.88
N MET A 302 21.13 -6.33 7.73
CA MET A 302 21.25 -5.31 6.69
C MET A 302 22.33 -4.28 7.01
N SER A 303 22.40 -3.81 8.26
CA SER A 303 23.41 -2.82 8.68
C SER A 303 24.84 -3.35 8.61
N GLU A 304 25.05 -4.65 8.79
CA GLU A 304 26.38 -5.28 8.70
C GLU A 304 26.88 -5.45 7.25
N LYS A 305 25.98 -5.32 6.26
CA LYS A 305 26.30 -5.44 4.82
C LYS A 305 26.36 -4.09 4.09
N SER A 306 26.21 -2.98 4.81
CA SER A 306 26.19 -1.59 4.30
C SER A 306 27.55 -0.93 4.47
#